data_AF-A0A951DY62-F1
#
_entry.id   AF-A0A951DY62-F1
#
_cell.length_a   1.000
_cell.length_b   1.000
_cell.length_c   1.000
_cell.angle_alpha   90.00
_cell.angle_beta   90.00
_cell.angle_gamma   90.00
#
_symmetry.space_group_name_H-M   'P 1'
#
loop_
_entity.id
_entity.type
_entity.pdbx_description
1 polymer ?
#
loop_
_entity_poly.entity_id
_entity_poly.type
_entity_poly.pdbx_seq_one_letter_code
_entity_poly.pdbx_strand_id
1 'polypeptide(L)'
;AYLAFARDEPAYYSAMFEAGIPLDDTAELRDAADAAFTVLRKAADMFCARLPPEKRPPALMMSLHIWALSHGIASLFARGDAGRRKLPMSPEELLEAGVLVYLRGLGIIDTEEAPMSH
;
A
#
# COMPACT_ATOMS: atom_id res chain seq x y z
N ALA A 1 6.04 -3.83 -6.46
CA ALA A 1 5.03 -4.28 -7.44
C ALA A 1 4.07 -3.15 -7.82
N TYR A 2 3.21 -2.66 -6.92
CA TYR A 2 2.22 -1.61 -7.24
C TYR A 2 2.86 -0.30 -7.77
N LEU A 3 3.85 0.25 -7.04
CA LEU A 3 4.56 1.47 -7.47
C LEU A 3 5.35 1.28 -8.77
N ALA A 4 5.95 0.10 -8.95
CA ALA A 4 6.65 -0.26 -10.18
C ALA A 4 5.68 -0.28 -11.38
N PHE A 5 4.52 -0.92 -11.23
CA PHE A 5 3.48 -0.91 -12.26
C PHE A 5 3.01 0.51 -12.60
N ALA A 6 2.76 1.35 -11.60
CA ALA A 6 2.36 2.75 -11.83
C ALA A 6 3.42 3.57 -12.59
N ARG A 7 4.71 3.28 -12.37
CA ARG A 7 5.83 3.94 -13.04
C ARG A 7 6.07 3.40 -14.45
N ASP A 8 6.06 2.09 -14.59
CA ASP A 8 6.46 1.39 -15.81
C ASP A 8 5.32 1.38 -16.84
N GLU A 9 4.06 1.40 -16.38
CA GLU A 9 2.84 1.35 -17.19
C GLU A 9 1.86 2.50 -16.88
N PRO A 10 2.26 3.79 -17.00
CA PRO A 10 1.50 4.93 -16.50
C PRO A 10 0.15 5.13 -17.21
N ALA A 11 0.06 4.79 -18.50
CA ALA A 11 -1.18 4.85 -19.27
C ALA A 11 -2.20 3.80 -18.79
N TYR A 12 -1.75 2.57 -18.52
CA TYR A 12 -2.60 1.52 -17.96
C TYR A 12 -3.01 1.85 -16.52
N TYR A 13 -2.11 2.40 -15.72
CA TYR A 13 -2.42 2.86 -14.37
C TYR A 13 -3.51 3.95 -14.37
N SER A 14 -3.38 4.98 -15.22
CA SER A 14 -4.41 6.02 -15.38
C SER A 14 -5.74 5.43 -15.88
N ALA A 15 -5.71 4.50 -16.84
CA ALA A 15 -6.92 3.82 -17.31
C ALA A 15 -7.60 2.98 -16.21
N MET A 16 -6.84 2.26 -15.38
CA MET A 16 -7.39 1.42 -14.32
C MET A 16 -8.03 2.22 -13.17
N PHE A 17 -7.49 3.39 -12.84
CA PHE A 17 -7.86 4.09 -11.61
C PHE A 17 -8.43 5.51 -11.80
N GLU A 18 -8.13 6.18 -12.92
CA GLU A 18 -8.61 7.54 -13.20
C GLU A 18 -9.72 7.56 -14.26
N ALA A 19 -9.75 6.60 -15.19
CA ALA A 19 -10.78 6.53 -16.23
C ALA A 19 -12.14 5.96 -15.76
N GLY A 20 -12.24 5.52 -14.49
CA GLY A 20 -13.50 5.07 -13.90
C GLY A 20 -14.06 3.79 -14.53
N ILE A 21 -13.22 2.93 -15.11
CA ILE A 21 -13.63 1.64 -15.66
C ILE A 21 -14.21 0.81 -14.50
N PRO A 22 -15.47 0.33 -14.59
CA PRO A 22 -16.01 -0.58 -13.61
C PRO A 22 -15.13 -1.83 -13.55
N LEU A 23 -14.50 -2.08 -12.40
CA LEU A 23 -13.72 -3.31 -12.19
C LEU A 23 -14.57 -4.57 -12.40
N ASP A 24 -15.91 -4.43 -12.33
CA ASP A 24 -16.90 -5.47 -12.54
C ASP A 24 -17.23 -5.77 -14.02
N ASP A 25 -16.68 -5.01 -14.98
CA ASP A 25 -17.05 -5.11 -16.40
C ASP A 25 -16.68 -6.46 -17.04
N THR A 26 -15.64 -7.14 -16.53
CA THR A 26 -15.26 -8.49 -16.99
C THR A 26 -14.98 -9.41 -15.80
N ALA A 27 -15.32 -10.69 -15.92
CA ALA A 27 -15.07 -11.67 -14.85
C ALA A 27 -13.56 -11.85 -14.62
N GLU A 28 -12.79 -11.86 -15.70
CA GLU A 28 -11.34 -12.05 -15.68
C GLU A 28 -10.62 -10.88 -14.97
N LEU A 29 -11.07 -9.64 -15.18
CA LEU A 29 -10.50 -8.47 -14.49
C LEU A 29 -10.79 -8.51 -12.99
N ARG A 30 -12.02 -8.88 -12.61
CA ARG A 30 -12.39 -9.08 -11.19
C ARG A 30 -11.54 -10.15 -10.53
N ASP A 31 -11.44 -11.32 -11.16
CA ASP A 31 -10.67 -12.44 -10.61
C ASP A 31 -9.20 -12.06 -10.43
N ALA A 32 -8.61 -11.35 -11.39
CA ALA A 32 -7.24 -10.85 -11.27
C ALA A 32 -7.08 -9.79 -10.17
N ALA A 33 -8.03 -8.86 -10.05
CA ALA A 33 -8.03 -7.83 -9.01
C ALA A 33 -8.17 -8.44 -7.60
N ASP A 34 -9.09 -9.40 -7.43
CA ASP A 34 -9.31 -10.13 -6.19
C ASP A 34 -8.10 -10.99 -5.81
N ALA A 35 -7.47 -11.65 -6.79
CA ALA A 35 -6.24 -12.41 -6.56
C ALA A 35 -5.11 -11.49 -6.08
N ALA A 36 -4.93 -10.33 -6.71
CA ALA A 36 -3.93 -9.34 -6.30
C ALA A 36 -4.22 -8.79 -4.89
N PHE A 37 -5.49 -8.46 -4.60
CA PHE A 37 -5.89 -7.96 -3.29
C PHE A 37 -5.75 -9.03 -2.20
N THR A 38 -5.97 -10.30 -2.53
CA THR A 38 -5.79 -11.43 -1.61
C THR A 38 -4.36 -11.55 -1.10
N VAL A 39 -3.35 -11.21 -1.92
CA VAL A 39 -1.94 -11.18 -1.48
C VAL A 39 -1.75 -10.15 -0.36
N LEU A 40 -2.30 -8.95 -0.54
CA LEU A 40 -2.25 -7.90 0.48
C LEU A 40 -2.99 -8.33 1.75
N ARG A 41 -4.14 -8.98 1.58
CA ARG A 41 -4.94 -9.48 2.71
C ARG A 41 -4.20 -10.52 3.54
N LYS A 42 -3.58 -11.50 2.88
CA LYS A 42 -2.77 -12.53 3.57
C LYS A 42 -1.63 -11.91 4.37
N ALA A 43 -0.94 -10.92 3.81
CA ALA A 43 0.11 -10.20 4.53
C ALA A 43 -0.46 -9.46 5.76
N ALA A 44 -1.60 -8.77 5.61
CA ALA A 44 -2.25 -8.08 6.71
C ALA A 44 -2.69 -9.05 7.83
N ASP A 45 -3.23 -10.23 7.49
CA ASP A 45 -3.59 -11.26 8.47
C ASP A 45 -2.35 -11.73 9.25
N MET A 46 -1.22 -11.97 8.58
CA MET A 46 0.04 -12.35 9.23
C MET A 46 0.53 -11.28 10.21
N PHE A 47 0.43 -10.00 9.85
CA PHE A 47 0.82 -8.89 10.73
C PHE A 47 -0.13 -8.74 11.92
N CYS A 48 -1.45 -8.80 11.68
CA CYS A 48 -2.45 -8.71 12.73
C CYS A 48 -2.33 -9.87 13.73
N ALA A 49 -1.94 -11.07 13.27
CA ALA A 49 -1.73 -12.23 14.13
C ALA A 49 -0.61 -12.04 15.17
N ARG A 50 0.32 -11.09 14.95
CA ARG A 50 1.38 -10.75 15.91
C ARG A 50 0.88 -9.96 17.12
N LEU A 51 -0.33 -9.40 17.04
CA LEU A 51 -0.94 -8.66 18.14
C LEU A 51 -1.75 -9.58 19.07
N PRO A 52 -1.95 -9.21 20.34
CA PRO A 52 -2.89 -9.89 21.23
C PRO A 52 -4.30 -9.92 20.59
N PRO A 53 -5.06 -11.04 20.69
CA PRO A 53 -6.36 -11.19 20.02
C PRO A 53 -7.31 -10.01 20.18
N GLU A 54 -7.37 -9.43 21.37
CA GLU A 54 -8.21 -8.30 21.75
C GLU A 54 -7.78 -6.94 21.16
N LYS A 55 -6.57 -6.86 20.58
CA LYS A 55 -6.02 -5.65 19.95
C LYS A 55 -5.89 -5.78 18.43
N ARG A 56 -6.26 -6.92 17.84
CA ARG A 56 -6.11 -7.15 16.39
C ARG A 56 -7.09 -6.27 15.62
N PRO A 57 -6.63 -5.38 14.72
CA PRO A 57 -7.54 -4.74 13.80
C PRO A 57 -8.08 -5.77 12.79
N PRO A 58 -9.25 -5.54 12.18
CA PRO A 58 -9.69 -6.35 11.06
C PRO A 58 -8.66 -6.26 9.93
N ALA A 59 -8.14 -7.38 9.45
CA ALA A 59 -7.12 -7.37 8.40
C ALA A 59 -7.62 -6.74 7.08
N LEU A 60 -8.95 -6.68 6.85
CA LEU A 60 -9.53 -5.94 5.73
C LEU A 60 -9.19 -4.46 5.83
N MET A 61 -9.36 -3.91 7.02
CA MET A 61 -9.13 -2.51 7.31
C MET A 61 -7.65 -2.16 7.09
N MET A 62 -6.72 -2.98 7.60
CA MET A 62 -5.30 -2.81 7.35
C MET A 62 -4.97 -2.90 5.84
N SER A 63 -5.54 -3.87 5.12
CA SER A 63 -5.33 -4.02 3.67
C SER A 63 -5.80 -2.78 2.92
N LEU A 64 -6.99 -2.26 3.22
CA LEU A 64 -7.54 -1.06 2.59
C LEU A 64 -6.69 0.18 2.89
N HIS A 65 -6.15 0.33 4.10
CA HIS A 65 -5.25 1.44 4.43
C HIS A 65 -3.94 1.39 3.65
N ILE A 66 -3.29 0.21 3.59
CA ILE A 66 -2.04 0.06 2.84
C ILE A 66 -2.28 0.25 1.33
N TRP A 67 -3.41 -0.22 0.82
CA TRP A 67 -3.81 0.03 -0.55
C TRP A 67 -4.03 1.53 -0.82
N ALA A 68 -4.74 2.23 0.06
CA ALA A 68 -4.96 3.68 -0.05
C ALA A 68 -3.64 4.48 0.00
N LEU A 69 -2.71 4.11 0.90
CA LEU A 69 -1.37 4.71 0.97
C LEU A 69 -0.61 4.50 -0.35
N SER A 70 -0.57 3.27 -0.85
CA SER A 70 0.10 2.92 -2.10
C SER A 70 -0.47 3.69 -3.28
N HIS A 71 -1.81 3.76 -3.37
CA HIS A 71 -2.52 4.46 -4.42
C HIS A 71 -2.26 5.98 -4.35
N GLY A 72 -2.39 6.58 -3.17
CA GLY A 72 -2.14 8.02 -2.99
C GLY A 72 -0.71 8.42 -3.35
N ILE A 73 0.28 7.59 -2.99
CA ILE A 73 1.69 7.82 -3.35
C ILE A 73 1.91 7.65 -4.85
N ALA A 74 1.39 6.58 -5.47
CA ALA A 74 1.48 6.41 -6.91
C ALA A 74 0.88 7.62 -7.66
N SER A 75 -0.32 8.07 -7.28
CA SER A 75 -0.98 9.22 -7.89
C SER A 75 -0.27 10.56 -7.63
N LEU A 76 0.43 10.69 -6.48
CA LEU A 76 1.26 11.86 -6.18
C LEU A 76 2.48 11.96 -7.11
N PHE A 77 3.07 10.82 -7.47
CA PHE A 77 4.27 10.75 -8.30
C PHE A 77 4.01 10.58 -9.80
N ALA A 78 2.82 10.10 -10.18
CA ALA A 78 2.38 9.94 -11.57
C ALA A 78 2.10 11.26 -12.31
N ARG A 79 1.94 12.38 -11.57
CA ARG A 79 1.82 13.71 -12.17
C ARG A 79 3.14 14.07 -12.88
N GLY A 80 3.14 13.88 -14.19
CA GLY A 80 4.30 14.08 -15.08
C GLY A 80 4.45 15.51 -15.62
N ASP A 81 3.73 16.49 -15.06
CA ASP A 81 3.80 17.87 -15.51
C ASP A 81 4.97 18.63 -14.88
N ALA A 82 5.40 19.72 -15.54
CA ALA A 82 6.48 20.61 -15.08
C ALA A 82 6.20 21.25 -13.69
N GLY A 83 5.00 21.07 -13.14
CA GLY A 83 4.59 21.47 -11.79
C GLY A 83 4.87 20.44 -10.70
N ARG A 84 5.43 19.26 -11.03
CA ARG A 84 5.75 18.23 -10.03
C ARG A 84 6.67 18.78 -8.96
N ARG A 85 6.19 18.81 -7.72
CA ARG A 85 7.01 19.10 -6.54
C ARG A 85 8.13 18.06 -6.47
N LYS A 86 9.38 18.53 -6.52
CA LYS A 86 10.53 17.65 -6.24
C LYS A 86 10.47 17.25 -4.76
N LEU A 87 10.21 15.97 -4.53
CA LEU A 87 10.25 15.37 -3.20
C LEU A 87 11.67 14.84 -2.96
N PRO A 88 12.21 14.98 -1.73
CA PRO A 88 13.57 14.53 -1.41
C PRO A 88 13.65 13.01 -1.14
N MET A 89 12.69 12.23 -1.63
CA MET A 89 12.63 10.78 -1.54
C MET A 89 11.89 10.19 -2.75
N SER A 90 12.12 8.90 -3.00
CA SER A 90 11.39 8.08 -3.96
C SER A 90 9.98 7.72 -3.47
N PRO A 91 9.06 7.30 -4.37
CA PRO A 91 7.77 6.74 -3.98
C PRO A 91 7.92 5.52 -3.05
N GLU A 92 8.94 4.68 -3.28
CA GLU A 92 9.21 3.47 -2.51
C GLU A 92 9.62 3.81 -1.07
N GLU A 93 10.57 4.74 -0.88
CA GLU A 93 10.98 5.21 0.44
C GLU A 93 9.81 5.84 1.21
N LEU A 94 8.96 6.60 0.51
CA LEU A 94 7.79 7.22 1.13
C LEU A 94 6.77 6.18 1.59
N LEU A 95 6.51 5.15 0.77
CA LEU A 95 5.59 4.07 1.11
C LEU A 95 6.14 3.23 2.28
N GLU A 96 7.42 2.87 2.24
CA GLU A 96 8.09 2.14 3.31
C GLU A 96 7.98 2.90 4.63
N ALA A 97 8.32 4.18 4.65
CA ALA A 97 8.21 5.02 5.84
C ALA A 97 6.76 5.06 6.37
N GLY A 98 5.77 5.21 5.50
CA GLY A 98 4.36 5.21 5.88
C GLY A 98 3.90 3.88 6.49
N VAL A 99 4.30 2.75 5.91
CA VAL A 99 4.00 1.41 6.43
C VAL A 99 4.67 1.19 7.78
N LEU A 100 5.94 1.59 7.95
CA LEU A 100 6.64 1.47 9.22
C LEU A 100 5.96 2.29 10.33
N VAL A 101 5.55 3.53 10.05
CA VAL A 101 4.78 4.36 10.99
C VAL A 101 3.46 3.67 11.36
N TYR A 102 2.76 3.11 10.38
CA TYR A 102 1.51 2.38 10.62
C TYR A 102 1.70 1.16 11.51
N LEU A 103 2.72 0.33 11.23
CA LEU A 103 3.03 -0.88 12.01
C LEU A 103 3.49 -0.56 13.43
N ARG A 104 4.28 0.51 13.62
CA ARG A 104 4.66 1.02 14.95
C ARG A 104 3.44 1.53 15.71
N GLY A 105 2.54 2.25 15.05
CA GLY A 105 1.29 2.72 15.65
C GLY A 105 0.37 1.59 16.13
N LEU A 106 0.45 0.42 15.49
CA LEU A 106 -0.23 -0.79 15.92
C LEU A 106 0.55 -1.59 16.99
N GLY A 107 1.81 -1.25 17.27
CA GLY A 107 2.66 -2.01 18.18
C GLY A 107 3.14 -3.36 17.63
N ILE A 108 3.19 -3.51 16.29
CA ILE A 108 3.63 -4.75 15.63
C ILE A 108 5.16 -4.81 15.55
N ILE A 109 5.79 -3.65 15.41
CA ILE A 109 7.24 -3.47 15.41
C ILE A 109 7.59 -2.39 16.43
N ASP A 110 8.76 -2.52 17.03
CA ASP A 110 9.22 -1.58 18.05
C ASP A 110 9.47 -0.19 17.46
N THR A 111 9.24 0.83 18.29
CA THR A 111 9.48 2.23 17.92
C THR A 111 10.97 2.56 17.79
N GLU A 112 11.87 1.80 18.45
CA GLU A 112 13.33 1.79 18.31
C GLU A 112 13.87 0.41 18.78
N GLU A 113 14.98 -0.10 18.23
CA GLU A 113 15.75 -1.16 18.89
C GLU A 113 16.17 -0.62 20.27
N ALA A 114 15.66 -1.20 21.35
CA ALA A 114 16.16 -0.87 22.68
C ALA A 114 17.69 -1.03 22.67
N PRO A 115 18.47 -0.06 23.18
CA PRO A 115 19.92 -0.20 23.21
C PRO A 115 20.26 -1.50 23.93
N MET A 116 20.98 -2.39 23.25
CA MET A 116 21.49 -3.63 23.83
C MET A 116 22.24 -3.27 25.11
N SER A 117 21.64 -3.57 26.26
CA SER A 117 22.33 -3.48 27.54
C SER A 117 23.44 -4.53 27.56
N HIS A 118 24.67 -4.06 27.43
CA HIS A 118 25.89 -4.80 27.78
C HIS A 118 25.99 -5.02 29.29
#